data_AF-M8A7K0-F1
#
_entry.id   AF-M8A7K0-F1
#
_cell.length_a   1.000
_cell.length_b   1.000
_cell.length_c   1.000
_cell.angle_alpha   90.00
_cell.angle_beta   90.00
_cell.angle_gamma   90.00
#
_symmetry.space_group_name_H-M   'P 1'
#
loop_
_entity.id
_entity.type
_entity.pdbx_description
1 polymer ?
#
loop_
_entity_poly.entity_id
_entity_poly.type
_entity_poly.pdbx_seq_one_letter_code
_entity_poly.pdbx_strand_id
1 'polypeptide(L)'
;MKASSNPLFADRTLLTTIAIKDAAALPSPPDEQRAERVALRVGENLFNFMQSFCAADGGKLVVPTDILDRWFRKFQERAKKDPTYLKSFDF
;
A
#
# COMPACT_ATOMS: atom_id res chain seq x y z
N MET A 1 -0.18 34.08 -55.86
CA MET A 1 0.83 33.47 -54.97
C MET A 1 0.26 33.38 -53.57
N LYS A 2 0.11 32.13 -53.10
CA LYS A 2 -0.14 31.59 -51.74
C LYS A 2 -0.88 32.44 -50.69
N ALA A 3 -2.12 32.02 -50.42
CA ALA A 3 -2.75 32.17 -49.10
C ALA A 3 -1.98 31.27 -48.10
N SER A 4 -1.47 31.87 -47.01
CA SER A 4 -0.80 31.17 -45.93
C SER A 4 -1.73 31.13 -44.72
N SER A 5 -2.50 30.05 -44.62
CA SER A 5 -3.24 29.69 -43.40
C SER A 5 -2.50 28.52 -42.76
N ASN A 6 -2.07 28.66 -41.50
CA ASN A 6 -1.87 27.55 -40.58
C ASN A 6 -1.61 28.05 -39.16
N PRO A 7 -2.57 27.84 -38.24
CA PRO A 7 -2.25 27.52 -36.86
C PRO A 7 -2.84 26.14 -36.56
N LEU A 8 -2.09 25.08 -36.85
CA LEU A 8 -2.42 23.76 -36.31
C LEU A 8 -2.00 23.76 -34.85
N PHE A 9 -2.99 24.06 -34.02
CA PHE A 9 -3.09 23.70 -32.61
C PHE A 9 -2.26 22.44 -32.33
N ALA A 10 -1.18 22.61 -31.56
CA ALA A 10 -0.44 21.51 -30.98
C ALA A 10 -1.32 20.87 -29.89
N ASP A 11 -2.26 20.04 -30.33
CA ASP A 11 -3.10 19.24 -29.45
C ASP A 11 -2.21 18.20 -28.78
N ARG A 12 -2.04 18.31 -27.46
CA ARG A 12 -1.28 17.39 -26.60
C ARG A 12 -2.04 16.07 -26.52
N THR A 13 -2.03 15.30 -27.60
CA THR A 13 -2.51 13.93 -27.58
C THR A 13 -1.43 13.06 -26.95
N LEU A 14 -1.64 12.64 -25.69
CA LEU A 14 -0.82 11.64 -25.03
C LEU A 14 -1.00 10.30 -25.76
N LEU A 15 -0.02 9.91 -26.58
CA LEU A 15 0.02 8.58 -27.19
C LEU A 15 0.48 7.56 -26.14
N THR A 16 -0.45 6.81 -25.55
CA THR A 16 -0.10 5.65 -24.73
C THR A 16 0.18 4.46 -25.66
N THR A 17 1.45 4.22 -25.95
CA THR A 17 1.86 3.03 -26.72
C THR A 17 1.72 1.81 -25.82
N ILE A 18 0.80 0.90 -26.16
CA ILE A 18 0.67 -0.39 -25.47
C ILE A 18 1.71 -1.35 -26.07
N ALA A 19 2.77 -1.63 -25.33
CA ALA A 19 3.77 -2.63 -25.71
C ALA A 19 3.29 -4.03 -25.28
N ILE A 20 3.16 -4.95 -26.23
CA ILE A 20 2.93 -6.37 -25.94
C ILE A 20 4.28 -6.96 -25.52
N LYS A 21 4.45 -7.22 -24.22
CA LYS A 21 5.60 -7.97 -23.67
C LYS A 21 5.14 -9.35 -23.24
N ASP A 22 5.97 -10.35 -23.48
CA ASP A 22 5.80 -11.72 -22.99
C ASP A 22 5.48 -11.72 -21.49
N ALA A 23 4.43 -12.46 -21.11
CA ALA A 23 3.87 -12.42 -19.75
C ALA A 23 4.88 -12.82 -18.66
N ALA A 24 5.94 -13.58 -19.01
CA ALA A 24 6.98 -14.02 -18.10
C ALA A 24 8.15 -13.02 -17.93
N ALA A 25 8.23 -11.97 -18.77
CA ALA A 25 9.31 -10.99 -18.75
C ALA A 25 8.88 -9.63 -18.15
N LEU A 26 7.63 -9.52 -17.68
CA LEU A 26 7.17 -8.35 -16.95
C LEU A 26 7.64 -8.45 -15.49
N PRO A 27 8.20 -7.38 -14.90
CA PRO A 27 8.32 -7.31 -13.45
C PRO A 27 6.93 -7.57 -12.85
N SER A 28 6.86 -8.28 -11.72
CA SER A 28 5.57 -8.53 -11.07
C SER A 28 4.78 -7.22 -10.97
N PRO A 29 3.47 -7.26 -11.27
CA PRO A 29 2.67 -6.04 -11.30
C PRO A 29 2.90 -5.28 -9.98
N PRO A 30 3.05 -3.94 -10.03
CA PRO A 30 3.35 -3.13 -8.85
C PRO A 30 2.46 -3.47 -7.63
N ASP A 31 1.25 -3.93 -7.91
CA ASP A 31 0.22 -4.31 -6.94
C ASP A 31 0.59 -5.51 -6.05
N GLU A 32 1.36 -6.48 -6.52
CA GLU A 32 1.72 -7.67 -5.74
C GLU A 32 2.77 -7.33 -4.67
N GLN A 33 3.82 -6.62 -5.07
CA GLN A 33 4.86 -6.14 -4.15
C GLN A 33 4.29 -5.11 -3.15
N ARG A 34 3.27 -4.36 -3.57
CA ARG A 34 2.53 -3.43 -2.73
C ARG A 34 1.73 -4.16 -1.64
N ALA A 35 1.04 -5.23 -1.99
CA ALA A 35 0.30 -6.05 -1.04
C ALA A 35 1.24 -6.69 0.01
N GLU A 36 2.40 -7.19 -0.42
CA GLU A 36 3.42 -7.77 0.48
C GLU A 36 3.95 -6.73 1.48
N ARG A 37 4.30 -5.52 1.02
CA ARG A 37 4.75 -4.42 1.89
C ARG A 37 3.69 -4.02 2.90
N VAL A 38 2.44 -3.90 2.47
CA VAL A 38 1.32 -3.59 3.36
C VAL A 38 1.16 -4.68 4.43
N ALA A 39 1.23 -5.97 4.04
CA ALA A 39 1.14 -7.08 4.97
C ALA A 39 2.25 -7.05 6.04
N LEU A 40 3.49 -6.77 5.64
CA LEU A 40 4.62 -6.59 6.56
C LEU A 40 4.36 -5.47 7.58
N ARG A 41 3.93 -4.30 7.10
CA ARG A 41 3.64 -3.15 7.97
C ARG A 41 2.50 -3.39 8.94
N VAL A 42 1.46 -4.12 8.51
CA VAL A 42 0.35 -4.53 9.38
C VAL A 42 0.86 -5.51 10.45
N GLY A 43 1.70 -6.48 10.06
CA GLY A 43 2.34 -7.41 10.98
C GLY A 43 3.21 -6.71 12.03
N GLU A 44 4.04 -5.75 11.60
CA GLU A 44 4.85 -4.90 12.50
C GLU A 44 3.98 -4.13 13.49
N ASN A 45 2.87 -3.54 13.02
CA ASN A 45 1.96 -2.81 13.89
C ASN A 45 1.33 -3.70 14.96
N LEU A 46 0.88 -4.89 14.57
CA LEU A 46 0.34 -5.89 15.49
C LEU A 46 1.41 -6.35 16.49
N PHE A 47 2.62 -6.65 16.02
CA PHE A 47 3.71 -7.07 16.89
C PHE A 47 4.03 -6.00 17.95
N ASN A 48 4.15 -4.74 17.54
CA ASN A 48 4.37 -3.62 18.46
C ASN A 48 3.25 -3.49 19.51
N PHE A 49 1.99 -3.74 19.12
CA PHE A 49 0.89 -3.77 20.07
C PHE A 49 1.02 -4.93 21.05
N MET A 50 1.33 -6.14 20.59
CA MET A 50 1.50 -7.30 21.48
C MET A 50 2.68 -7.12 22.45
N GLN A 51 3.80 -6.56 21.99
CA GLN A 51 4.96 -6.23 22.83
C GLN A 51 4.60 -5.26 23.96
N SER A 52 3.66 -4.33 23.74
CA SER A 52 3.24 -3.38 24.77
C SER A 52 2.57 -4.03 26.00
N PHE A 53 2.09 -5.28 25.88
CA PHE A 53 1.50 -6.04 26.98
C PHE A 53 2.50 -6.97 27.68
N CYS A 54 3.73 -7.05 27.19
CA CYS A 54 4.68 -8.03 27.69
C CYS A 54 5.38 -7.55 28.97
N ALA A 55 5.28 -8.35 30.04
CA ALA A 55 6.38 -8.50 30.99
C ALA A 55 7.31 -9.55 30.37
N ALA A 56 8.54 -9.18 30.02
CA ALA A 56 9.48 -10.12 29.40
C ALA A 56 9.88 -11.18 30.43
N ASP A 57 9.34 -12.39 30.29
CA ASP A 57 9.79 -13.56 31.05
C ASP A 57 10.48 -14.54 30.10
N GLY A 58 11.80 -14.65 30.23
CA GLY A 58 12.62 -15.67 29.55
C GLY A 58 12.53 -15.74 28.02
N GLY A 59 12.20 -14.64 27.33
CA GLY A 59 12.10 -14.61 25.86
C GLY A 59 10.78 -15.12 25.29
N LYS A 60 9.76 -15.33 26.13
CA LYS A 60 8.40 -15.68 25.69
C LYS A 60 7.48 -14.48 25.81
N LEU A 61 6.71 -14.24 24.76
CA LEU A 61 5.66 -13.23 24.74
C LEU A 61 4.36 -13.87 25.26
N VAL A 62 3.93 -13.50 26.47
CA VAL A 62 2.64 -13.93 27.01
C VAL A 62 1.62 -12.84 26.72
N VAL A 63 0.63 -13.16 25.89
CA VAL A 63 -0.47 -12.26 25.53
C VAL A 63 -1.81 -12.86 25.93
N PRO A 64 -2.79 -12.02 26.32
CA PRO A 64 -4.18 -12.45 26.44
C PRO A 64 -4.69 -13.09 25.16
N THR A 65 -5.59 -14.06 25.28
CA THR A 65 -6.16 -14.79 24.12
C THR A 65 -6.99 -13.89 23.20
N ASP A 66 -7.48 -12.75 23.70
CA ASP A 66 -8.28 -11.77 22.97
C ASP A 66 -7.46 -10.60 22.40
N ILE A 67 -6.12 -10.73 22.35
CA ILE A 67 -5.23 -9.64 21.94
C ILE A 67 -5.45 -9.20 20.50
N LEU A 68 -5.76 -10.15 19.60
CA LEU A 68 -6.02 -9.88 18.20
C LEU A 68 -7.28 -9.04 18.03
N ASP A 69 -8.36 -9.37 18.75
CA ASP A 69 -9.62 -8.63 18.70
C ASP A 69 -9.46 -7.20 19.22
N ARG A 70 -8.70 -7.04 20.32
CA ARG A 70 -8.42 -5.72 20.90
C ARG A 70 -7.61 -4.85 19.95
N TRP A 71 -6.57 -5.42 19.35
CA TRP A 71 -5.75 -4.73 18.36
C TRP A 71 -6.59 -4.35 17.15
N PHE A 72 -7.35 -5.31 16.61
CA PHE A 72 -8.12 -5.12 15.38
C PHE A 72 -9.19 -4.04 15.55
N ARG A 73 -9.87 -3.98 16.70
CA ARG A 73 -10.82 -2.90 17.01
C ARG A 73 -10.15 -1.52 16.97
N LYS A 74 -8.98 -1.38 17.60
CA LYS A 74 -8.21 -0.11 17.58
C LYS A 74 -7.72 0.24 16.18
N PHE A 75 -7.28 -0.76 15.42
CA PHE A 75 -6.84 -0.59 14.03
C PHE A 75 -8.00 -0.10 13.16
N GLN A 76 -9.17 -0.72 13.27
CA GLN A 76 -10.38 -0.30 12.54
C GLN A 76 -10.85 1.09 12.95
N GLU A 77 -10.86 1.43 14.24
CA GLU A 77 -11.23 2.77 14.70
C GLU A 77 -10.31 3.85 14.10
N ARG A 78 -9.00 3.59 14.06
CA ARG A 78 -8.02 4.50 13.42
C ARG A 78 -8.22 4.59 11.91
N ALA A 79 -8.41 3.47 11.24
CA ALA A 79 -8.67 3.43 9.79
C ALA A 79 -9.98 4.15 9.41
N LYS A 80 -11.02 4.07 10.24
CA LYS A 80 -12.28 4.80 10.04
C LYS A 80 -12.13 6.29 10.30
N LYS A 81 -11.37 6.67 11.32
CA LYS A 81 -11.16 8.08 11.70
C LYS A 81 -10.23 8.80 10.73
N ASP A 82 -9.24 8.09 10.20
CA ASP A 82 -8.23 8.62 9.31
C ASP A 82 -8.13 7.76 8.03
N PRO A 83 -8.74 8.20 6.92
CA PRO A 83 -8.67 7.48 5.66
C PRO A 83 -7.25 7.49 5.02
N THR A 84 -6.35 8.34 5.50
CA THR A 84 -4.92 8.31 5.14
C THR A 84 -4.11 7.31 5.96
N TYR A 85 -4.63 6.82 7.08
CA TYR A 85 -3.95 5.83 7.92
C TYR A 85 -3.66 4.54 7.15
N LEU A 86 -4.59 4.03 6.35
CA LEU A 86 -4.32 2.83 5.54
C LEU A 86 -3.33 3.10 4.39
N LYS A 87 -3.27 4.35 3.91
CA LYS A 87 -2.31 4.75 2.88
C LYS A 87 -0.89 4.81 3.43
N SER A 88 -0.68 5.05 4.73
CA SER A 88 0.68 5.04 5.31
C SER A 88 1.36 3.67 5.25
N PHE A 89 0.62 2.60 4.94
CA PHE A 89 1.17 1.25 4.75
C PHE A 89 1.67 1.01 3.31
N ASP A 90 1.45 1.96 2.42
CA ASP A 90 1.62 1.81 0.97
C ASP A 90 2.93 2.36 0.41
N PHE A 91 3.53 3.33 1.11
CA PHE A 91 4.62 4.17 0.59
C PHE A 91 6.02 3.57 0.80
#